data_AF-A0A7D3U357-F1
#
_entry.id   AF-A0A7D3U357-F1
#
_cell.length_a   1.000
_cell.length_b   1.000
_cell.length_c   1.000
_cell.angle_alpha   90.00
_cell.angle_beta   90.00
_cell.angle_gamma   90.00
#
_symmetry.space_group_name_H-M   'P 1'
#
loop_
_entity.id
_entity.type
_entity.pdbx_description
1 polymer ?
#
loop_
_entity_poly.entity_id
_entity_poly.type
_entity_poly.pdbx_seq_one_letter_code
_entity_poly.pdbx_strand_id
1 'polypeptide(L)'
;MELALILLFRALMYFLKFYFLLLLARILLYWLPNVSIYQQPWYSLIRVTDPYLKLFRDSLPFTLGVDISPIFAFLFIQLIIELLPLTANLLTKINFAI
;
A
#
# COMPACT_ATOMS: atom_id res chain seq x y z
N MET A 1 -17.71 22.26 -2.30
CA MET A 1 -16.67 21.71 -3.18
C MET A 1 -15.45 21.27 -2.36
N GLU A 2 -14.85 22.18 -1.58
CA GLU A 2 -13.70 21.91 -0.69
C GLU A 2 -13.89 20.71 0.26
N LEU A 3 -15.04 20.63 0.95
CA LEU A 3 -15.31 19.53 1.88
C LEU A 3 -15.29 18.16 1.18
N ALA A 4 -15.85 18.07 -0.03
CA ALA A 4 -15.87 16.83 -0.79
C ALA A 4 -14.45 16.40 -1.18
N LEU A 5 -13.60 17.36 -1.55
CA LEU A 5 -12.20 17.11 -1.87
C LEU A 5 -11.44 16.59 -0.63
N ILE A 6 -11.60 17.22 0.52
CA ILE A 6 -10.99 16.80 1.79
C ILE A 6 -11.41 15.37 2.16
N LEU A 7 -12.71 15.06 2.03
CA LEU A 7 -13.23 13.72 2.30
C LEU A 7 -12.65 12.68 1.35
N LEU A 8 -12.49 13.01 0.06
CA LEU A 8 -11.86 12.14 -0.92
C LEU A 8 -10.40 11.82 -0.56
N PHE A 9 -9.59 12.85 -0.26
CA PHE A 9 -8.19 12.67 0.17
C PHE A 9 -8.09 11.82 1.44
N ARG A 10 -9.00 12.05 2.39
CA ARG A 10 -9.05 11.30 3.65
C ARG A 10 -9.44 9.83 3.42
N ALA A 11 -10.43 9.57 2.57
CA ALA A 11 -10.82 8.21 2.19
C ALA A 11 -9.67 7.47 1.50
N LEU A 12 -8.99 8.12 0.56
CA LEU A 12 -7.81 7.56 -0.11
C LEU A 12 -6.68 7.27 0.88
N MET A 13 -6.40 8.17 1.82
CA MET A 13 -5.41 7.92 2.88
C MET A 13 -5.75 6.68 3.72
N TYR A 14 -6.99 6.55 4.17
CA TYR A 14 -7.40 5.38 4.96
C TYR A 14 -7.35 4.10 4.15
N PHE A 15 -7.74 4.14 2.88
CA PHE A 15 -7.62 3.01 1.97
C PHE A 15 -6.16 2.56 1.82
N LEU A 16 -5.23 3.49 1.59
CA LEU A 16 -3.80 3.16 1.48
C LEU A 16 -3.22 2.59 2.78
N LYS A 17 -3.61 3.12 3.94
CA LYS A 17 -3.21 2.58 5.25
C LYS A 17 -3.76 1.17 5.50
N PHE A 18 -5.02 0.94 5.11
CA PHE A 18 -5.61 -0.39 5.18
C PHE A 18 -4.91 -1.36 4.23
N TYR A 19 -4.60 -0.92 3.01
CA TYR A 19 -3.86 -1.73 2.04
C TYR A 19 -2.43 -2.03 2.50
N PHE A 20 -1.75 -1.09 3.15
CA PHE A 20 -0.47 -1.33 3.84
C PHE A 20 -0.59 -2.46 4.87
N LEU A 21 -1.67 -2.47 5.66
CA LEU A 21 -1.93 -3.55 6.61
C LEU A 21 -2.15 -4.90 5.92
N LEU A 22 -2.81 -4.93 4.75
CA LEU A 22 -2.94 -6.15 3.95
C LEU A 22 -1.59 -6.66 3.46
N LEU A 23 -0.69 -5.77 3.01
CA LEU A 23 0.67 -6.15 2.64
C LEU A 23 1.44 -6.69 3.84
N LEU A 24 1.29 -6.08 5.02
CA LEU A 24 1.90 -6.55 6.27
C LEU A 24 1.40 -7.95 6.61
N ALA A 25 0.08 -8.14 6.57
CA ALA A 25 -0.55 -9.44 6.79
C ALA A 25 -0.04 -10.49 5.78
N ARG A 26 0.16 -10.11 4.51
CA ARG A 26 0.73 -11.00 3.48
C ARG A 26 2.13 -11.46 3.88
N ILE A 27 3.02 -10.54 4.28
CA ILE A 27 4.38 -10.92 4.71
C ILE A 27 4.32 -11.84 5.92
N LEU A 28 3.55 -11.48 6.95
CA LEU A 28 3.42 -12.30 8.16
C LEU A 28 2.87 -13.70 7.85
N LEU A 29 1.95 -13.81 6.89
CA LEU A 29 1.40 -15.10 6.45
C LEU A 29 2.48 -16.03 5.89
N TYR A 30 3.44 -15.53 5.11
CA TYR A 30 4.57 -16.32 4.61
C TYR A 30 5.52 -16.81 5.71
N TRP A 31 5.50 -16.16 6.88
CA TRP A 31 6.30 -16.56 8.04
C TRP A 31 5.63 -17.66 8.88
N LEU A 32 4.35 -17.96 8.65
CA LEU A 32 3.65 -19.00 9.40
C LEU A 32 3.96 -20.40 8.83
N PRO A 33 4.47 -21.34 9.66
CA PRO A 33 4.67 -22.72 9.22
C PRO A 33 3.32 -23.43 9.03
N ASN A 34 3.26 -24.39 8.09
CA ASN A 34 2.10 -25.25 7.84
C ASN A 34 0.79 -24.54 7.42
N VAL A 35 0.85 -23.30 6.93
CA VAL A 35 -0.33 -22.61 6.38
C VAL A 35 -0.42 -22.82 4.87
N SER A 36 -1.58 -23.29 4.40
CA SER A 36 -1.88 -23.37 2.97
C SER A 36 -2.29 -22.00 2.43
N ILE A 37 -1.30 -21.19 2.07
CA ILE A 37 -1.49 -19.81 1.60
C ILE A 37 -2.30 -19.70 0.29
N TYR A 38 -2.35 -20.78 -0.50
CA TYR A 38 -3.12 -20.86 -1.74
C TYR A 38 -4.56 -21.35 -1.55
N GLN A 39 -4.97 -21.61 -0.30
CA GLN A 39 -6.35 -21.92 0.05
C GLN A 39 -7.05 -20.69 0.61
N GLN A 40 -8.38 -20.67 0.52
CA GLN A 40 -9.18 -19.62 1.14
C GLN A 40 -9.12 -19.73 2.67
N PRO A 41 -9.14 -18.60 3.40
CA PRO A 41 -9.33 -17.23 2.91
C PRO A 41 -8.04 -16.53 2.41
N TRP A 42 -6.88 -17.14 2.63
CA TRP A 42 -5.56 -16.52 2.40
C TRP A 42 -5.27 -16.22 0.94
N TYR A 43 -5.77 -17.06 0.04
CA TYR A 43 -5.61 -16.83 -1.39
C TYR A 43 -6.23 -15.51 -1.85
N SER A 44 -7.31 -15.06 -1.20
CA SER A 44 -7.91 -13.75 -1.49
C SER A 44 -6.98 -12.60 -1.13
N LEU A 45 -6.26 -12.70 -0.01
CA LEU A 45 -5.25 -11.72 0.39
C LEU A 45 -4.13 -11.64 -0.65
N ILE A 46 -3.65 -12.79 -1.13
CA ILE A 46 -2.65 -12.85 -2.20
C ILE A 46 -3.20 -12.16 -3.44
N ARG A 47 -4.40 -12.53 -3.93
CA ARG A 47 -4.99 -11.94 -5.15
C ARG A 47 -5.14 -10.42 -5.09
N VAL A 48 -5.49 -9.86 -3.94
CA VAL A 48 -5.62 -8.41 -3.77
C VAL A 48 -4.26 -7.71 -3.75
N THR A 49 -3.24 -8.36 -3.18
CA THR A 49 -1.92 -7.73 -2.98
C THR A 49 -0.91 -8.02 -4.10
N ASP A 50 -1.14 -9.06 -4.92
CA ASP A 50 -0.19 -9.53 -5.94
C ASP A 50 0.03 -8.54 -7.08
N PRO A 51 -1.00 -7.90 -7.67
CA PRO A 51 -0.80 -6.94 -8.75
C PRO A 51 0.15 -5.82 -8.36
N TYR A 52 0.05 -5.33 -7.12
CA TYR A 52 0.94 -4.30 -6.59
C TYR A 52 2.39 -4.79 -6.43
N LEU A 53 2.59 -5.96 -5.82
CA LEU A 53 3.95 -6.50 -5.64
C LEU A 53 4.60 -6.87 -6.98
N LYS A 54 3.80 -7.28 -7.97
CA LYS A 54 4.27 -7.59 -9.32
C LYS A 54 4.94 -6.39 -10.00
N LEU A 55 4.45 -5.18 -9.77
CA LEU A 55 5.07 -3.94 -10.29
C LEU A 55 6.55 -3.81 -9.85
N PHE A 56 6.87 -4.24 -8.64
CA PHE A 56 8.23 -4.20 -8.09
C PHE A 56 9.03 -5.47 -8.42
N ARG A 57 8.37 -6.60 -8.66
CA ARG A 57 9.03 -7.85 -9.08
C ARG A 57 9.59 -7.75 -10.49
N ASP A 58 8.82 -7.19 -11.42
CA ASP A 58 9.23 -7.10 -12.83
C ASP A 58 10.31 -6.03 -13.05
N SER A 59 10.39 -5.04 -12.14
CA SER A 59 11.35 -3.93 -12.21
C SER A 59 12.71 -4.22 -11.55
N LEU A 60 12.80 -5.26 -10.70
CA LEU A 60 14.01 -5.58 -9.95
C LEU A 60 14.66 -6.85 -10.53
N PRO A 61 15.98 -6.84 -10.85
CA PRO A 61 16.67 -8.08 -11.17
C PRO A 61 16.57 -9.03 -9.98
N PHE A 62 16.25 -10.30 -10.25
CA PHE A 62 16.05 -11.35 -9.25
C PHE A 62 17.36 -11.61 -8.51
N THR A 63 17.68 -10.78 -7.51
CA THR A 63 18.94 -10.85 -6.77
C THR A 63 18.67 -11.60 -5.46
N LEU A 64 19.37 -12.74 -5.28
CA LEU A 64 19.48 -13.54 -4.05
C LEU A 64 18.42 -14.60 -3.69
N GLY A 65 17.47 -14.98 -4.56
CA GLY A 65 16.55 -16.10 -4.25
C GLY A 65 15.58 -15.85 -3.08
N VAL A 66 15.58 -14.62 -2.54
CA VAL A 66 14.62 -14.07 -1.58
C VAL A 66 13.90 -12.93 -2.28
N ASP A 67 12.56 -12.89 -2.17
CA ASP A 67 11.78 -11.79 -2.71
C ASP A 67 12.07 -10.49 -1.93
N ILE A 68 12.94 -9.62 -2.47
CA ILE A 68 13.23 -8.28 -1.93
C ILE A 68 12.14 -7.26 -2.34
N SER A 69 11.34 -7.58 -3.37
CA SER A 69 10.26 -6.73 -3.88
C SER A 69 9.30 -6.18 -2.80
N PRO A 70 8.93 -6.92 -1.74
CA PRO A 70 8.13 -6.37 -0.66
C PRO A 70 8.79 -5.18 0.04
N ILE A 71 10.11 -5.14 0.23
CA ILE A 71 10.78 -4.02 0.91
C ILE A 71 10.55 -2.72 0.13
N PHE A 72 10.83 -2.73 -1.17
CA PHE A 72 10.59 -1.58 -2.05
C PHE A 72 9.11 -1.21 -2.13
N ALA A 73 8.24 -2.22 -2.19
CA ALA A 73 6.81 -2.01 -2.21
C ALA A 73 6.30 -1.33 -0.93
N PHE A 74 6.83 -1.67 0.24
CA PHE A 74 6.47 -1.03 1.51
C PHE A 74 6.98 0.41 1.59
N LEU A 75 8.23 0.65 1.18
CA LEU A 75 8.79 2.00 1.14
C LEU A 75 7.97 2.92 0.22
N PHE A 76 7.58 2.41 -0.96
CA PHE A 76 6.83 3.20 -1.93
C PHE A 76 5.44 3.59 -1.41
N ILE A 77 4.67 2.66 -0.87
CA ILE A 77 3.34 2.99 -0.33
C ILE A 77 3.45 3.88 0.90
N GLN A 78 4.47 3.69 1.75
CA GLN A 78 4.70 4.54 2.93
C GLN A 78 4.96 5.99 2.49
N LEU A 79 5.79 6.19 1.47
CA LEU A 79 6.05 7.51 0.89
C LEU A 79 4.75 8.18 0.41
N ILE A 80 3.87 7.45 -0.29
CA ILE A 80 2.59 7.99 -0.75
C ILE A 80 1.71 8.38 0.45
N ILE A 81 1.62 7.53 1.46
CA ILE A 81 0.81 7.78 2.67
C ILE A 81 1.27 9.07 3.38
N GLU A 82 2.57 9.35 3.40
CA GLU A 82 3.14 10.53 4.06
C GLU A 82 3.00 11.81 3.22
N LEU A 83 3.14 11.72 1.90
CA LEU A 83 3.04 12.88 1.01
C LEU A 83 1.60 13.34 0.78
N LEU A 84 0.63 12.41 0.75
CA LEU A 84 -0.76 12.72 0.46
C LEU A 84 -1.39 13.77 1.41
N PRO A 85 -1.26 13.69 2.76
CA PRO A 85 -1.80 14.70 3.66
C PRO A 85 -1.09 16.06 3.55
N LEU A 86 0.21 16.08 3.19
CA LEU A 86 0.92 17.34 2.97
C LEU A 86 0.27 18.12 1.82
N THR A 87 -0.03 17.46 0.71
CA THR A 87 -0.69 18.09 -0.44
C THR A 87 -2.11 18.58 -0.10
N ALA A 88 -2.89 17.79 0.63
CA ALA A 88 -4.23 18.19 1.07
C ALA A 88 -4.20 19.45 1.98
N ASN A 89 -3.22 19.53 2.88
CA ASN A 89 -3.05 20.68 3.76
C ASN A 89 -2.59 21.95 3.01
N LEU A 90 -1.76 21.80 1.97
CA LEU A 90 -1.36 22.92 1.13
C LEU A 90 -2.54 23.46 0.31
N LEU A 91 -3.33 22.58 -0.30
CA LEU A 91 -4.52 22.96 -1.07
C LEU A 91 -5.53 23.74 -0.22
N THR A 92 -5.80 23.26 1.00
CA THR A 92 -6.68 23.97 1.93
C THR A 92 -6.12 25.32 2.34
N LYS A 93 -4.83 25.43 2.68
CA LYS A 93 -4.20 26.71 3.04
C LYS A 93 -4.25 27.74 1.91
N ILE A 94 -3.99 27.33 0.66
CA ILE A 94 -4.04 28.23 -0.51
C ILE A 94 -5.46 28.76 -0.70
N ASN A 95 -6.49 27.90 -0.57
CA ASN A 95 -7.88 28.31 -0.72
C ASN A 95 -8.39 29.27 0.38
N PHE A 96 -7.72 29.34 1.54
CA PHE A 96 -8.04 30.32 2.59
C PHE A 96 -7.19 31.59 2.52
N ALA A 97 -6.16 31.63 1.67
CA ALA A 97 -5.25 32.77 1.50
C ALA A 97 -5.65 33.69 0.33
N ILE A 98 -6.64 33.30 -0.47
CA ILE A 98 -7.24 34.02 -1.60
C ILE A 98 -8.66 34.42 -1.19
#